data_AF-A0AAW5I0D6-F1
#
_entry.id   AF-A0AAW5I0D6-F1
#
_cell.length_a   1.000
_cell.length_b   1.000
_cell.length_c   1.000
_cell.angle_alpha   90.00
_cell.angle_beta   90.00
_cell.angle_gamma   90.00
#
_symmetry.space_group_name_H-M   'P 1'
#
loop_
_entity.id
_entity.type
_entity.pdbx_description
1 polymer ?
#
loop_
_entity_poly.entity_id
_entity_poly.type
_entity_poly.pdbx_seq_one_letter_code
_entity_poly.pdbx_strand_id
1 'polypeptide(L)'
;EGVTQDVKATTNLLEGGINKQLKDKAGQHRGMFDEHQRITMDWWLYMHTQDPVPPLELARQQDFGRVGEKAARAAWAKEELQRRGHLDGRPKEFDTGIDHQWNPSLGVRKGWAGRS
;
A
#
# COMPACT_ATOMS: atom_id res chain seq x y z
N GLU A 1 22.52 -15.98 -59.50
CA GLU A 1 21.27 -15.21 -59.49
C GLU A 1 20.97 -14.81 -58.06
N GLY A 2 21.13 -13.53 -57.73
CA GLY A 2 20.93 -13.03 -56.37
C GLY A 2 19.44 -12.85 -56.11
N VAL A 3 18.89 -13.58 -55.15
CA VAL A 3 17.51 -13.39 -54.69
C VAL A 3 17.45 -12.03 -54.01
N THR A 4 17.00 -11.00 -54.73
CA THR A 4 16.56 -9.74 -54.14
C THR A 4 15.21 -10.02 -53.49
N GLN A 5 15.24 -10.52 -52.26
CA GLN A 5 14.04 -10.72 -51.48
C GLN A 5 13.50 -9.34 -51.09
N ASP A 6 12.34 -8.99 -51.63
CA ASP A 6 11.62 -7.76 -51.28
C ASP A 6 11.33 -7.76 -49.78
N VAL A 7 11.97 -6.86 -49.04
CA VAL A 7 11.76 -6.71 -47.60
C VAL A 7 10.39 -6.08 -47.44
N LYS A 8 9.39 -6.88 -47.05
CA LYS A 8 8.05 -6.37 -46.74
C LYS A 8 8.18 -5.16 -45.81
N ALA A 9 7.46 -4.08 -46.11
CA ALA A 9 7.42 -2.89 -45.26
C ALA A 9 6.88 -3.25 -43.87
N THR A 10 7.79 -3.59 -42.95
CA THR A 10 7.52 -4.09 -41.59
C THR A 10 6.96 -2.99 -40.68
N THR A 11 7.06 -1.73 -41.10
CA THR A 11 6.53 -0.57 -40.38
C THR A 11 5.02 -0.69 -40.14
N ASN A 12 4.24 -1.23 -41.09
CA ASN A 12 2.79 -1.41 -40.89
C ASN A 12 2.46 -2.46 -39.83
N LEU A 13 3.32 -3.48 -39.65
CA LEU A 13 3.16 -4.50 -38.61
C LEU A 13 3.58 -3.98 -37.23
N LEU A 14 4.60 -3.13 -37.16
CA LEU A 14 5.02 -2.49 -35.91
C LEU A 14 4.02 -1.42 -35.48
N GLU A 15 3.67 -0.50 -36.39
CA GLU A 15 2.76 0.62 -36.12
C GLU A 15 1.31 0.18 -35.93
N GLY A 16 0.85 -0.79 -36.73
CA GLY A 16 -0.49 -1.36 -36.60
C GLY A 16 -0.60 -2.48 -35.55
N GLY A 17 0.52 -3.12 -35.20
CA GLY A 17 0.57 -4.23 -34.25
C GLY A 17 0.93 -3.77 -32.84
N ILE A 18 2.20 -3.89 -32.47
CA ILE A 18 2.67 -3.67 -31.09
C ILE A 18 2.52 -2.19 -30.66
N ASN A 19 2.90 -1.24 -31.52
CA ASN A 19 2.84 0.19 -31.18
C ASN A 19 1.40 0.67 -31.01
N LYS A 20 0.45 0.16 -31.80
CA LYS A 20 -0.97 0.48 -31.60
C LYS A 20 -1.44 0.04 -30.21
N GLN A 21 -1.14 -1.20 -29.82
CA GLN A 21 -1.56 -1.73 -28.52
C GLN A 21 -0.91 -0.97 -27.35
N LEU A 22 0.36 -0.56 -27.47
CA LEU A 22 1.02 0.30 -26.49
C LEU A 22 0.38 1.69 -26.41
N LYS A 23 0.07 2.31 -27.56
CA LYS A 23 -0.62 3.61 -27.62
C LYS A 23 -2.02 3.52 -27.00
N ASP A 24 -2.76 2.45 -27.27
CA ASP A 24 -4.08 2.20 -26.67
C ASP A 24 -3.97 2.03 -25.15
N LYS A 25 -3.00 1.24 -24.67
CA LYS A 25 -2.69 1.07 -23.23
C LYS A 25 -2.34 2.41 -22.58
N ALA A 26 -1.52 3.23 -23.25
CA ALA A 26 -1.17 4.57 -22.79
C ALA A 26 -2.41 5.45 -22.63
N GLY A 27 -3.33 5.40 -23.60
CA GLY A 27 -4.59 6.13 -23.58
C GLY A 27 -5.53 5.68 -22.46
N GLN A 28 -5.65 4.38 -22.22
CA GLN A 28 -6.47 3.81 -21.13
C GLN A 28 -5.98 4.25 -19.74
N HIS A 29 -4.69 4.50 -19.60
CA HIS A 29 -4.05 4.94 -18.35
C HIS A 29 -3.69 6.44 -18.37
N ARG A 30 -4.39 7.24 -19.18
CA ARG A 30 -4.18 8.69 -19.26
C ARG A 30 -4.41 9.35 -17.89
N GLY A 31 -3.52 10.28 -17.53
CA GLY A 31 -3.56 10.98 -16.24
C GLY A 31 -2.77 10.29 -15.12
N MET A 32 -2.14 9.16 -15.41
CA MET A 32 -1.15 8.54 -14.55
C MET A 32 0.19 9.29 -14.65
N PHE A 33 1.01 9.25 -13.60
CA PHE A 33 2.38 9.78 -13.66
C PHE A 33 3.21 9.03 -14.72
N ASP A 34 4.09 9.74 -15.40
CA ASP A 34 4.91 9.21 -16.50
C ASP A 34 5.62 7.91 -16.11
N GLU A 35 6.20 7.84 -14.91
CA GLU A 35 6.90 6.65 -14.41
C GLU A 35 5.96 5.45 -14.25
N HIS A 36 4.75 5.68 -13.71
CA HIS A 36 3.77 4.61 -13.56
C HIS A 36 3.20 4.16 -14.92
N GLN A 37 3.06 5.09 -15.86
CA GLN A 37 2.63 4.78 -17.22
C GLN A 37 3.70 3.93 -17.94
N ARG A 38 4.99 4.28 -17.78
CA ARG A 38 6.12 3.49 -18.25
C ARG A 38 6.13 2.08 -17.64
N ILE A 39 6.02 1.96 -16.31
CA ILE A 39 5.95 0.67 -15.63
C ILE A 39 4.78 -0.18 -16.18
N THR A 40 3.63 0.43 -16.45
CA THR A 40 2.47 -0.27 -17.04
C THR A 40 2.72 -0.76 -18.46
N MET A 41 3.51 -0.03 -19.24
CA MET A 41 3.97 -0.46 -20.57
C MET A 41 5.00 -1.58 -20.47
N ASP A 42 5.98 -1.45 -19.58
CA ASP A 42 7.01 -2.47 -19.34
C ASP A 42 6.39 -3.80 -18.92
N TRP A 43 5.39 -3.77 -18.02
CA TRP A 43 4.61 -4.96 -17.65
C TRP A 43 3.85 -5.57 -18.82
N TRP A 44 3.28 -4.73 -19.69
CA TRP A 44 2.58 -5.24 -20.87
C TRP A 44 3.54 -5.92 -21.84
N LEU A 45 4.69 -5.30 -22.11
CA LEU A 45 5.75 -5.86 -22.95
C LEU A 45 6.25 -7.19 -22.39
N TYR A 46 6.52 -7.22 -21.08
CA TYR A 46 6.96 -8.43 -20.38
C TYR A 46 5.99 -9.60 -20.61
N MET A 47 4.69 -9.39 -20.43
CA MET A 47 3.65 -10.41 -20.64
C MET A 47 3.51 -10.90 -22.09
N HIS A 48 4.06 -10.18 -23.06
CA HIS A 48 4.04 -10.53 -24.49
C HIS A 48 5.37 -11.11 -24.98
N THR A 49 6.27 -11.47 -24.07
CA THR A 49 7.48 -12.25 -24.38
C THR A 49 7.14 -13.73 -24.57
N GLN A 50 8.11 -14.54 -25.02
CA GLN A 50 7.87 -15.96 -25.33
C GLN A 50 7.57 -16.81 -24.10
N ASP A 51 8.11 -16.44 -22.93
CA ASP A 51 7.94 -17.19 -21.68
C ASP A 51 7.90 -16.24 -20.48
N PRO A 52 6.80 -15.50 -20.28
CA PRO A 52 6.65 -14.62 -19.13
C PRO A 52 6.36 -15.43 -17.87
N VAL A 53 7.07 -15.12 -16.78
CA VAL A 53 6.71 -15.65 -15.46
C VAL A 53 5.36 -15.08 -15.07
N PRO A 54 4.41 -15.91 -14.56
CA PRO A 54 3.13 -15.41 -14.10
C PRO A 54 3.32 -14.27 -13.08
N PRO A 55 2.62 -13.12 -13.23
CA PRO A 55 2.80 -11.98 -12.33
C PRO A 55 2.60 -12.32 -10.85
N LEU A 56 1.73 -13.28 -10.56
CA LEU A 56 1.51 -13.76 -9.19
C LEU A 56 2.74 -14.47 -8.61
N GLU A 57 3.50 -15.21 -9.42
CA GLU A 57 4.73 -15.86 -8.97
C GLU A 57 5.84 -14.84 -8.74
N LEU A 58 5.98 -13.85 -9.62
CA LEU A 58 6.89 -12.72 -9.40
C LEU A 58 6.53 -11.96 -8.12
N ALA A 59 5.25 -11.64 -7.91
CA ALA A 59 4.79 -10.95 -6.72
C ALA A 59 5.03 -11.75 -5.43
N ARG A 60 5.00 -13.09 -5.50
CA ARG A 60 5.33 -13.98 -4.36
C ARG A 60 6.82 -14.03 -4.06
N GLN A 61 7.68 -13.96 -5.09
CA GLN A 61 9.13 -13.90 -4.94
C GLN A 61 9.60 -12.55 -4.40
N GLN A 62 8.90 -11.48 -4.77
CA GLN A 62 9.12 -10.14 -4.25
C GLN A 62 8.51 -10.02 -2.85
N ASP A 63 9.12 -9.24 -1.96
CA ASP A 63 8.56 -8.91 -0.63
C ASP A 63 7.37 -7.91 -0.73
N PHE A 64 6.65 -7.96 -1.85
CA PHE A 64 5.63 -7.02 -2.22
C PHE A 64 4.45 -7.14 -1.26
N GLY A 65 4.11 -6.03 -0.61
CA GLY A 65 3.01 -5.98 0.35
C GLY A 65 3.33 -6.54 1.74
N ARG A 66 4.40 -7.34 1.93
CA ARG A 66 4.77 -7.87 3.27
C ARG A 66 5.26 -6.78 4.23
N VAL A 67 6.02 -5.81 3.74
CA VAL A 67 6.43 -4.64 4.54
C VAL A 67 5.20 -3.83 4.98
N GLY A 68 4.27 -3.58 4.05
CA GLY A 68 3.01 -2.89 4.33
C GLY A 68 2.10 -3.67 5.27
N GLU A 69 1.97 -4.97 5.06
CA GLU A 69 1.21 -5.88 5.93
C GLU A 69 1.79 -5.91 7.34
N LYS A 70 3.11 -6.00 7.48
CA LYS A 70 3.79 -5.96 8.78
C LYS A 70 3.55 -4.63 9.49
N ALA A 71 3.63 -3.52 8.76
CA ALA A 71 3.32 -2.19 9.31
C ALA A 71 1.85 -2.09 9.75
N ALA A 72 0.91 -2.58 8.95
CA ALA A 72 -0.51 -2.59 9.27
C ALA A 72 -0.81 -3.47 10.50
N ARG A 73 -0.23 -4.67 10.58
CA ARG A 73 -0.35 -5.56 11.74
C ARG A 73 0.22 -4.92 13.02
N ALA A 74 1.37 -4.25 12.91
CA ALA A 74 1.96 -3.55 14.05
C ALA A 74 1.11 -2.36 14.52
N ALA A 75 0.55 -1.58 13.58
CA ALA A 75 -0.36 -0.48 13.89
C ALA A 75 -1.63 -1.00 14.60
N TRP A 76 -2.22 -2.07 14.08
CA TRP A 76 -3.39 -2.73 14.69
C TRP A 76 -3.09 -3.26 16.10
N ALA A 77 -1.96 -3.93 16.29
CA ALA A 77 -1.57 -4.44 17.62
C ALA A 77 -1.38 -3.30 18.64
N LYS A 78 -0.87 -2.14 18.21
CA LYS A 78 -0.74 -0.96 19.06
C LYS A 78 -2.11 -0.37 19.42
N GLU A 79 -3.02 -0.26 18.47
CA GLU A 79 -4.39 0.21 18.71
C GLU A 79 -5.13 -0.74 19.67
N GLU A 80 -5.00 -2.05 19.47
CA GLU A 80 -5.65 -3.04 20.32
C GLU A 80 -5.10 -3.03 21.74
N LEU A 81 -3.78 -2.82 21.90
CA LEU A 81 -3.16 -2.60 23.21
C LEU A 81 -3.69 -1.33 23.90
N GLN A 82 -3.89 -0.23 23.17
CA GLN A 82 -4.49 0.98 23.72
C GLN A 82 -5.95 0.76 24.15
N ARG A 83 -6.71 -0.01 23.36
CA ARG A 83 -8.13 -0.27 23.62
C ARG A 83 -8.35 -1.20 24.83
N ARG A 84 -7.58 -2.28 24.94
CA ARG A 84 -7.78 -3.32 25.97
C ARG A 84 -6.84 -3.19 27.17
N GLY A 85 -5.75 -2.43 27.05
CA GLY A 85 -4.70 -2.34 28.07
C GLY A 85 -3.70 -3.49 28.03
N HIS A 86 -4.04 -4.63 27.44
CA HIS A 86 -3.15 -5.78 27.24
C HIS A 86 -3.43 -6.55 25.93
N LEU A 87 -2.39 -7.19 25.37
CA LEU A 87 -2.45 -7.98 24.15
C LEU A 87 -3.22 -9.31 24.29
N ASP A 88 -3.33 -9.85 25.50
CA ASP A 88 -4.07 -11.08 25.84
C ASP A 88 -5.55 -10.83 26.16
N GLY A 89 -5.97 -9.56 26.15
CA GLY A 89 -7.36 -9.14 26.37
C GLY A 89 -7.79 -9.09 27.84
N ARG A 90 -6.89 -9.24 28.81
CA ARG A 90 -7.22 -8.99 30.22
C ARG A 90 -7.45 -7.50 30.47
N PRO A 91 -8.31 -7.12 31.43
CA PRO A 91 -8.46 -5.73 31.85
C PRO A 91 -7.11 -5.12 32.23
N LYS A 92 -6.93 -3.82 32.01
CA LYS A 92 -5.75 -3.08 32.49
C LYS A 92 -5.59 -3.31 33.99
N GLU A 93 -4.43 -3.79 34.44
CA GLU A 93 -4.21 -4.16 35.85
C GLU A 93 -4.33 -2.97 36.82
N PHE A 94 -4.06 -1.73 36.35
CA PHE A 94 -4.17 -0.52 37.16
C PHE A 94 -4.71 0.67 36.36
N ASP A 95 -5.69 1.38 36.90
CA ASP A 95 -6.09 2.71 36.44
C ASP A 95 -5.04 3.74 36.87
N THR A 96 -4.67 4.66 35.97
CA THR A 96 -3.74 5.77 36.24
C THR A 96 -4.47 7.03 36.70
N GLY A 97 -5.79 6.95 36.95
CA GLY A 97 -6.62 8.05 37.43
C GLY A 97 -6.37 8.50 38.87
N ILE A 98 -5.48 7.83 39.61
CA ILE A 98 -5.04 8.27 40.95
C ILE A 98 -3.60 8.75 40.84
N ASP A 99 -3.42 10.06 41.01
CA ASP A 99 -2.10 10.70 41.02
C ASP A 99 -1.21 10.03 42.08
N HIS A 100 0.03 9.70 41.72
CA HIS A 100 1.03 9.18 42.67
C HIS A 100 1.60 10.26 43.59
N GLN A 101 1.27 11.52 43.33
CA GLN A 101 1.66 12.66 44.14
C GLN A 101 0.61 12.90 45.21
N TRP A 102 1.05 13.24 46.42
CA TRP A 102 0.15 13.63 47.49
C TRP A 102 -0.72 14.81 47.04
N ASN A 103 -2.01 14.58 46.87
CA ASN A 103 -3.01 15.61 46.58
C ASN A 103 -3.91 15.78 47.82
N PRO A 104 -3.93 16.96 48.47
CA PRO A 104 -4.75 17.21 49.65
C PRO A 104 -6.27 17.26 49.36
N SER A 105 -6.69 17.02 48.12
CA SER A 105 -8.09 17.10 47.67
C SER A 105 -9.06 16.21 48.45
N LEU A 106 -8.59 15.11 49.07
CA LEU A 106 -9.39 14.25 49.96
C LEU A 106 -9.89 14.99 51.23
N GLY A 107 -9.25 16.10 51.61
CA GLY A 107 -9.63 16.94 52.76
C GLY A 107 -10.36 18.24 52.41
N VAL A 108 -10.42 18.63 51.12
CA VAL A 108 -11.03 19.91 50.73
C VAL A 108 -12.54 19.75 50.56
N ARG A 109 -13.27 19.84 51.68
CA ARG A 109 -14.70 20.11 51.64
C ARG A 109 -14.90 21.58 51.30
N LYS A 110 -15.19 21.91 50.03
CA LYS A 110 -15.75 23.22 49.66
C LYS A 110 -17.14 23.32 50.28
N GLY A 111 -17.22 23.86 51.50
CA GLY A 111 -18.49 24.17 52.16
C GLY A 111 -19.29 25.17 51.32
N TRP A 112 -20.62 25.04 51.36
CA TRP A 112 -21.54 25.96 50.72
C TRP A 112 -21.57 27.28 51.50
N ALA A 113 -21.05 28.36 50.91
CA ALA A 113 -21.21 29.71 51.47
C ALA A 113 -22.58 30.26 51.06
N GLY A 114 -23.62 29.83 51.78
CA GLY A 114 -24.96 30.43 51.74
C GLY A 114 -24.95 31.79 52.43
N ARG A 115 -25.61 32.77 51.80
CA ARG A 115 -25.71 34.18 52.21
C ARG A 115 -26.43 34.38 53.55
N SER A 116 -26.01 35.41 54.29
CA SER A 116 -26.88 36.34 55.03
C SER A 116 -26.33 37.75 54.86
#